data_AF-Q54G06-F1
#
_entry.id   AF-Q54G06-F1
#
_cell.length_a   1.000
_cell.length_b   1.000
_cell.length_c   1.000
_cell.angle_alpha   90.00
_cell.angle_beta   90.00
_cell.angle_gamma   90.00
#
_symmetry.space_group_name_H-M   'P 1'
#
loop_
_entity.id
_entity.type
_entity.pdbx_description
1 polymer ?
#
loop_
_entity_poly.entity_id
_entity_poly.type
_entity_poly.pdbx_seq_one_letter_code
_entity_poly.pdbx_strand_id
1 'polypeptide(L)'
;MQRVLNKIISKDTINTMGKVAISKKVEKLRTFMKDQSLSAYIVPSEDAHQSEYICVKDKRREYISGFSGSAGCVVITLDNQLLWTDGRYWLQAEKELESNWKIMKDRVVGEPTIQDWLLSNLNKENKVGIDSRLISKGYYDSMKLVLKEKSIDIKFDEDGENLIDKVRESFKDEEEIPEYPKNSIFFLEDKFTGKQSNEKLKEIREEMKKQSADLMVVSALDEIAWLLNLRGSDISFNPVFLSYVVVEHEKVTLFVDESKLNDKTKSQLPSGIAISPYSSVFEYLRNSDKQGKKIWIDPRSSVALYNCVSISNLLEKINPILLSKAIKNETEIQGMKNAHIRDAVALIQFLAWMEEEIVEKSDETSHTEYSVCEKLEGFRRQQTDFVSLSFDTISSINANGAIIHYKPDETTSATIVKGMYLVDSGAQYLDGTTDVTRTLHYGKPTQHEIDCYTRVLRGHVGLSLLKFPNRVNGRDIDCVARTHLWSVGLDYAHGTGHGVGSFLNVHEGPQGISYRAIANPTNLQAGMTLTNEPGYYESGNFGIRIENVMIVAPVTTQFNNGKFIGFDNITLVPYERKLINLEMLTKDEINFINDYYKEIGEKILPLIEKTNNQKSINWLKNQIKPL
;
A
#
# COMPACT_ATOMS: atom_id res chain seq x y z
N MET A 1 -13.37 -17.23 -18.51
CA MET A 1 -12.81 -16.28 -17.53
C MET A 1 -11.42 -16.69 -17.08
N GLN A 2 -11.22 -17.95 -16.65
CA GLN A 2 -9.92 -18.48 -16.18
C GLN A 2 -8.75 -18.39 -17.19
N ARG A 3 -9.00 -18.54 -18.49
CA ARG A 3 -7.97 -18.37 -19.54
C ARG A 3 -7.47 -16.93 -19.71
N VAL A 4 -8.23 -15.93 -19.25
CA VAL A 4 -7.80 -14.52 -19.28
C VAL A 4 -6.94 -14.19 -18.05
N LEU A 5 -7.24 -14.80 -16.90
CA LEU A 5 -6.52 -14.58 -15.64
C LEU A 5 -5.07 -15.13 -15.69
N ASN A 6 -4.83 -16.28 -16.32
CA ASN A 6 -3.48 -16.85 -16.40
C ASN A 6 -2.49 -16.03 -17.24
N LYS A 7 -2.95 -15.06 -18.05
CA LYS A 7 -2.07 -14.14 -18.80
C LYS A 7 -1.70 -12.86 -18.03
N ILE A 8 -2.27 -12.64 -16.84
CA ILE A 8 -2.08 -11.40 -16.07
C ILE A 8 -0.79 -11.43 -15.22
N ILE A 9 -0.15 -12.59 -15.05
CA ILE A 9 0.97 -12.76 -14.11
C ILE A 9 2.27 -12.91 -14.90
N SER A 10 2.85 -11.81 -15.39
CA SER A 10 4.29 -11.76 -15.62
C SER A 10 4.96 -11.21 -14.36
N LYS A 11 5.77 -12.05 -13.69
CA LYS A 11 6.68 -11.58 -12.64
C LYS A 11 7.83 -10.84 -13.33
N ASP A 12 7.79 -9.51 -13.33
CA ASP A 12 8.94 -8.68 -13.68
C ASP A 12 9.88 -8.62 -12.46
N THR A 13 10.66 -9.68 -12.24
CA THR A 13 11.87 -9.61 -11.40
C THR A 13 13.08 -9.87 -12.28
N ILE A 14 13.38 -8.92 -13.16
CA ILE A 14 14.72 -8.80 -13.73
C ILE A 14 15.60 -8.23 -12.63
N ASN A 15 16.66 -8.95 -12.26
CA ASN A 15 17.69 -8.47 -11.36
C ASN A 15 18.42 -7.28 -12.01
N THR A 16 17.93 -6.06 -11.77
CA THR A 16 18.38 -4.82 -12.41
C THR A 16 19.59 -4.18 -11.72
N MET A 17 20.56 -4.97 -11.22
CA MET A 17 21.93 -4.43 -11.14
C MET A 17 22.43 -4.29 -12.58
N GLY A 18 22.07 -3.17 -13.19
CA GLY A 18 22.55 -2.82 -14.52
C GLY A 18 24.08 -2.78 -14.54
N LYS A 19 24.66 -3.06 -15.71
CA LYS A 19 26.12 -3.19 -15.91
C LYS A 19 26.88 -1.89 -15.66
N VAL A 20 26.20 -0.75 -15.67
CA VAL A 20 26.78 0.57 -15.48
C VAL A 20 26.81 0.91 -14.00
N ALA A 21 28.01 1.16 -13.50
CA ALA A 21 28.24 1.57 -12.11
C ALA A 21 27.41 2.81 -11.73
N ILE A 22 26.90 2.84 -10.49
CA ILE A 22 26.07 3.94 -9.97
C ILE A 22 26.81 5.27 -10.06
N SER A 23 28.11 5.30 -9.71
CA SER A 23 28.98 6.47 -9.91
C SER A 23 28.94 7.07 -11.32
N LYS A 24 28.95 6.25 -12.39
CA LYS A 24 28.85 6.75 -13.78
C LYS A 24 27.48 7.40 -14.06
N LYS A 25 26.40 6.82 -13.51
CA LYS A 25 25.03 7.36 -13.65
C LYS A 25 24.92 8.72 -12.97
N VAL A 26 25.47 8.86 -11.77
CA VAL A 26 25.50 10.13 -11.01
C VAL A 26 26.32 11.20 -11.74
N GLU A 27 27.51 10.87 -12.25
CA GLU A 27 28.32 11.84 -13.02
C GLU A 27 27.64 12.30 -14.31
N LYS A 28 26.92 11.39 -14.97
CA LYS A 28 26.13 11.75 -16.16
C LYS A 28 24.99 12.69 -15.79
N LEU A 29 24.27 12.44 -14.69
CA LEU A 29 23.25 13.34 -14.17
C LEU A 29 23.83 14.73 -13.87
N ARG A 30 25.00 14.82 -13.22
CA ARG A 30 25.68 16.08 -12.93
C ARG A 30 26.02 16.88 -14.19
N THR A 31 26.31 16.21 -15.30
CA THR A 31 26.51 16.87 -16.60
C THR A 31 25.24 17.59 -17.04
N PHE A 32 24.09 16.89 -17.05
CA PHE A 32 22.80 17.50 -17.39
C PHE A 32 22.38 18.61 -16.42
N MET A 33 22.67 18.44 -15.12
CA MET A 33 22.44 19.49 -14.12
C MET A 33 23.24 20.76 -14.43
N LYS A 34 24.52 20.63 -14.78
CA LYS A 34 25.37 21.78 -15.15
C LYS A 34 24.83 22.48 -16.40
N ASP A 35 24.42 21.73 -17.41
CA ASP A 35 23.84 22.27 -18.65
C ASP A 35 22.58 23.10 -18.38
N GLN A 36 21.78 22.73 -17.37
CA GLN A 36 20.58 23.44 -16.95
C GLN A 36 20.81 24.43 -15.78
N SER A 37 22.06 24.64 -15.36
CA SER A 37 22.42 25.46 -14.21
C SER A 37 21.71 25.07 -12.90
N LEU A 38 21.50 23.76 -12.69
CA LEU A 38 20.92 23.19 -11.48
C LEU A 38 22.01 22.95 -10.44
N SER A 39 21.75 23.34 -9.20
CA SER A 39 22.62 23.10 -8.04
C SER A 39 22.26 21.79 -7.33
N ALA A 40 21.00 21.36 -7.43
CA ALA A 40 20.53 20.07 -6.94
C ALA A 40 19.44 19.49 -7.85
N TYR A 41 19.25 18.18 -7.82
CA TYR A 41 18.17 17.46 -8.49
C TYR A 41 17.53 16.45 -7.53
N ILE A 42 16.21 16.49 -7.41
CA ILE A 42 15.43 15.65 -6.51
C ILE A 42 14.83 14.48 -7.31
N VAL A 43 15.02 13.26 -6.81
CA VAL A 43 14.46 12.03 -7.38
C VAL A 43 13.58 11.35 -6.32
N PRO A 44 12.26 11.61 -6.35
CA PRO A 44 11.28 10.98 -5.45
C PRO A 44 11.09 9.48 -5.75
N SER A 45 10.33 8.79 -4.90
CA SER A 45 9.89 7.41 -5.15
C SER A 45 8.65 7.34 -6.03
N GLU A 46 7.89 8.41 -6.05
CA GLU A 46 6.54 8.50 -6.60
C GLU A 46 6.56 8.48 -8.14
N ASP A 47 5.47 7.97 -8.72
CA ASP A 47 5.16 8.08 -10.15
C ASP A 47 4.29 9.32 -10.45
N ALA A 48 3.84 9.45 -11.70
CA ALA A 48 2.97 10.55 -12.15
C ALA A 48 1.60 10.60 -11.45
N HIS A 49 1.22 9.52 -10.78
CA HIS A 49 -0.08 9.31 -10.13
C HIS A 49 0.01 9.29 -8.61
N GLN A 50 1.22 9.46 -8.06
CA GLN A 50 1.50 9.39 -6.62
C GLN A 50 1.12 8.03 -6.02
N SER A 51 1.38 6.97 -6.80
CA SER A 51 1.13 5.58 -6.41
C SER A 51 2.11 5.13 -5.33
N GLU A 52 1.66 4.25 -4.44
CA GLU A 52 2.51 3.59 -3.45
C GLU A 52 3.49 2.61 -4.11
N TYR A 53 2.96 1.72 -4.95
CA TYR A 53 3.74 0.85 -5.81
C TYR A 53 3.83 1.48 -7.19
N ILE A 54 4.97 1.31 -7.84
CA ILE A 54 5.28 1.91 -9.15
C ILE A 54 5.76 0.84 -10.13
N CYS A 55 5.63 1.10 -11.42
CA CYS A 55 6.18 0.21 -12.44
C CYS A 55 7.71 0.32 -12.52
N VAL A 56 8.38 -0.68 -13.10
CA VAL A 56 9.86 -0.73 -13.18
C VAL A 56 10.44 0.51 -13.87
N LYS A 57 9.77 1.01 -14.91
CA LYS A 57 10.17 2.24 -15.59
C LYS A 57 10.20 3.46 -14.65
N ASP A 58 9.30 3.53 -13.67
CA ASP A 58 9.23 4.65 -12.74
C ASP A 58 10.21 4.54 -11.56
N LYS A 59 10.93 3.42 -11.38
CA LYS A 59 11.97 3.22 -10.36
C LYS A 59 13.25 4.04 -10.60
N ARG A 60 13.13 5.35 -10.76
CA ARG A 60 14.24 6.28 -11.05
C ARG A 60 15.19 6.45 -9.88
N ARG A 61 14.64 6.52 -8.65
CA ARG A 61 15.42 6.58 -7.39
C ARG A 61 16.32 5.35 -7.24
N GLU A 62 15.77 4.16 -7.43
CA GLU A 62 16.52 2.90 -7.42
C GLU A 62 17.59 2.89 -8.52
N TYR A 63 17.24 3.28 -9.76
CA TYR A 63 18.19 3.30 -10.87
C TYR A 63 19.40 4.21 -10.63
N ILE A 64 19.20 5.41 -10.07
CA ILE A 64 20.29 6.39 -9.87
C ILE A 64 21.12 6.14 -8.60
N SER A 65 20.61 5.36 -7.63
CA SER A 65 21.27 5.16 -6.33
C SER A 65 21.68 3.72 -6.03
N GLY A 66 21.04 2.74 -6.67
CA GLY A 66 21.12 1.33 -6.28
C GLY A 66 20.23 0.96 -5.09
N PHE A 67 19.58 1.93 -4.43
CA PHE A 67 18.75 1.66 -3.26
C PHE A 67 17.35 1.14 -3.64
N SER A 68 17.07 -0.10 -3.24
CA SER A 68 15.90 -0.87 -3.63
C SER A 68 14.74 -0.79 -2.63
N GLY A 69 14.94 -0.19 -1.45
CA GLY A 69 13.87 -0.03 -0.44
C GLY A 69 12.69 0.78 -0.96
N SER A 70 11.46 0.49 -0.52
CA SER A 70 10.27 1.09 -1.16
C SER A 70 10.08 2.58 -0.86
N ALA A 71 10.59 3.08 0.26
CA ALA A 71 10.46 4.49 0.66
C ALA A 71 11.80 5.22 0.63
N GLY A 72 11.85 6.36 -0.05
CA GLY A 72 12.96 7.30 0.09
C GLY A 72 12.95 8.43 -0.95
N CYS A 73 13.91 9.33 -0.84
CA CYS A 73 14.08 10.40 -1.81
C CYS A 73 15.56 10.72 -1.98
N VAL A 74 16.02 10.73 -3.23
CA VAL A 74 17.41 11.06 -3.55
C VAL A 74 17.52 12.55 -3.85
N VAL A 75 18.58 13.18 -3.35
CA VAL A 75 19.00 14.51 -3.77
C VAL A 75 20.45 14.43 -4.23
N ILE A 76 20.68 14.75 -5.49
CA ILE A 76 22.02 14.86 -6.07
C ILE A 76 22.36 16.34 -6.17
N THR A 77 23.51 16.75 -5.63
CA THR A 77 24.11 18.05 -5.91
C THR A 77 25.33 17.87 -6.80
N LEU A 78 25.97 18.98 -7.17
CA LEU A 78 27.23 18.93 -7.94
C LEU A 78 28.34 18.15 -7.23
N ASP A 79 28.29 18.07 -5.89
CA ASP A 79 29.37 17.49 -5.07
C ASP A 79 28.89 16.45 -4.04
N ASN A 80 27.58 16.26 -3.87
CA ASN A 80 27.03 15.31 -2.90
C ASN A 80 25.95 14.43 -3.53
N GLN A 81 25.73 13.27 -2.94
CA GLN A 81 24.63 12.36 -3.23
C GLN A 81 24.02 11.90 -1.91
N LEU A 82 22.74 12.16 -1.74
CA LEU A 82 22.04 11.98 -0.47
C LEU A 82 20.78 11.16 -0.70
N LEU A 83 20.44 10.31 0.27
CA LEU A 83 19.19 9.55 0.31
C LEU A 83 18.49 9.81 1.65
N TRP A 84 17.30 10.41 1.62
CA TRP A 84 16.38 10.39 2.76
C TRP A 84 15.59 9.10 2.75
N THR A 85 15.63 8.35 3.84
CA THR A 85 14.74 7.21 4.06
C THR A 85 14.43 7.06 5.54
N ASP A 86 13.31 6.42 5.87
CA ASP A 86 12.88 6.25 7.25
C ASP A 86 13.54 5.04 7.94
N GLY A 87 13.28 4.92 9.24
CA GLY A 87 13.89 3.91 10.13
C GLY A 87 13.78 2.46 9.67
N ARG A 88 12.83 2.14 8.77
CA ARG A 88 12.64 0.79 8.26
C ARG A 88 13.77 0.37 7.31
N TYR A 89 14.47 1.32 6.69
CA TYR A 89 15.38 1.06 5.57
C TYR A 89 16.83 1.50 5.79
N TRP A 90 17.21 2.08 6.94
CA TRP A 90 18.59 2.58 7.15
C TRP A 90 19.66 1.50 6.97
N LEU A 91 19.49 0.32 7.59
CA LEU A 91 20.43 -0.79 7.46
C LEU A 91 20.49 -1.33 6.03
N GLN A 92 19.37 -1.28 5.28
CA GLN A 92 19.34 -1.66 3.88
C GLN A 92 20.11 -0.64 3.04
N ALA A 93 19.87 0.66 3.26
CA ALA A 93 20.58 1.74 2.58
C ALA A 93 22.09 1.68 2.84
N GLU A 94 22.54 1.38 4.06
CA GLU A 94 23.96 1.22 4.40
C GLU A 94 24.64 0.08 3.63
N LYS A 95 23.89 -0.98 3.29
CA LYS A 95 24.40 -2.14 2.55
C LYS A 95 24.37 -1.95 1.04
N GLU A 96 23.36 -1.24 0.53
CA GLU A 96 23.11 -1.12 -0.91
C GLU A 96 23.82 0.09 -1.55
N LEU A 97 24.01 1.18 -0.80
CA LEU A 97 24.60 2.40 -1.33
C LEU A 97 26.13 2.32 -1.41
N GLU A 98 26.71 2.95 -2.44
CA GLU A 98 28.16 3.16 -2.50
C GLU A 98 28.64 4.04 -1.33
N SER A 99 29.86 3.81 -0.82
CA SER A 99 30.41 4.46 0.38
C SER A 99 30.44 6.01 0.40
N ASN A 100 30.28 6.65 -0.75
CA ASN A 100 30.26 8.11 -0.91
C ASN A 100 28.84 8.72 -0.79
N TRP A 101 27.79 7.90 -0.63
CA TRP A 101 26.43 8.35 -0.36
C TRP A 101 26.22 8.71 1.10
N LYS A 102 25.42 9.76 1.33
CA LYS A 102 25.00 10.17 2.67
C LYS A 102 23.56 9.73 2.92
N ILE A 103 23.37 8.86 3.90
CA ILE A 103 22.03 8.45 4.35
C ILE A 103 21.51 9.49 5.34
N MET A 104 20.35 10.03 5.03
CA MET A 104 19.64 11.03 5.82
C MET A 104 18.43 10.35 6.48
N LYS A 105 18.28 10.54 7.79
CA LYS A 105 17.23 9.88 8.57
C LYS A 105 15.91 10.64 8.46
N ASP A 106 15.03 10.20 7.57
CA ASP A 106 13.73 10.83 7.38
C ASP A 106 12.83 10.66 8.60
N ARG A 107 11.99 11.67 8.87
CA ARG A 107 10.98 11.70 9.95
C ARG A 107 11.55 11.54 11.37
N VAL A 108 12.83 11.83 11.57
CA VAL A 108 13.47 11.84 12.90
C VAL A 108 13.57 13.27 13.40
N VAL A 109 13.14 13.50 14.64
CA VAL A 109 13.24 14.82 15.28
C VAL A 109 14.71 15.25 15.36
N GLY A 110 15.01 16.44 14.84
CA GLY A 110 16.36 17.01 14.83
C GLY A 110 17.18 16.70 13.58
N GLU A 111 16.74 15.76 12.74
CA GLU A 111 17.35 15.49 11.44
C GLU A 111 16.74 16.43 10.37
N PRO A 112 17.56 16.99 9.46
CA PRO A 112 17.07 17.97 8.50
C PRO A 112 16.15 17.31 7.47
N THR A 113 15.00 17.93 7.23
CA THR A 113 14.16 17.57 6.07
C THR A 113 14.88 17.93 4.77
N ILE A 114 14.37 17.45 3.62
CA ILE A 114 14.94 17.78 2.31
C ILE A 114 14.98 19.30 2.09
N GLN A 115 13.88 19.99 2.40
CA GLN A 115 13.78 21.43 2.26
C GLN A 115 14.70 22.19 3.23
N ASP A 116 14.85 21.73 4.48
CA ASP A 116 15.77 22.35 5.45
C ASP A 116 17.22 22.14 5.05
N TRP A 117 17.55 20.96 4.51
CA TRP A 117 18.89 20.65 4.03
C TRP A 117 19.24 21.49 2.80
N LEU A 118 18.34 21.59 1.82
CA LEU A 118 18.51 22.42 0.63
C LEU A 118 18.67 23.89 1.03
N LEU A 119 17.82 24.39 1.94
CA LEU A 119 17.94 25.76 2.47
C LEU A 119 19.28 25.98 3.15
N SER A 120 19.77 25.02 3.93
CA SER A 120 21.03 25.17 4.67
C SER A 120 22.27 25.09 3.76
N ASN A 121 22.26 24.22 2.74
CA ASN A 121 23.44 23.86 1.96
C ASN A 121 23.53 24.57 0.59
N LEU A 122 22.42 25.07 0.05
CA LEU A 122 22.44 25.82 -1.21
C LEU A 122 22.59 27.33 -0.98
N ASN A 123 23.14 27.99 -1.99
CA ASN A 123 23.29 29.44 -1.99
C ASN A 123 21.99 30.12 -2.44
N LYS A 124 21.91 31.42 -2.14
CA LYS A 124 20.81 32.27 -2.60
C LYS A 124 20.64 32.16 -4.12
N GLU A 125 19.40 32.12 -4.61
CA GLU A 125 19.05 32.06 -6.04
C GLU A 125 19.54 30.81 -6.80
N ASN A 126 20.03 29.78 -6.09
CA ASN A 126 20.30 28.47 -6.69
C ASN A 126 19.02 27.82 -7.20
N LYS A 127 19.19 26.88 -8.14
CA LYS A 127 18.08 26.16 -8.79
C LYS A 127 18.09 24.70 -8.38
N VAL A 128 16.93 24.18 -8.00
CA VAL A 128 16.72 22.77 -7.67
C VAL A 128 15.80 22.17 -8.72
N GLY A 129 16.26 21.15 -9.42
CA GLY A 129 15.47 20.44 -10.43
C GLY A 129 14.62 19.33 -9.83
N ILE A 130 13.42 19.14 -10.37
CA ILE A 130 12.54 18.01 -10.07
C ILE A 130 11.56 17.81 -11.22
N ASP A 131 11.15 16.58 -11.51
CA ASP A 131 10.08 16.32 -12.48
C ASP A 131 8.71 16.71 -11.89
N SER A 132 8.01 17.65 -12.53
CA SER A 132 6.69 18.14 -12.05
C SER A 132 5.61 17.06 -11.95
N ARG A 133 5.79 15.92 -12.64
CA ARG A 133 4.87 14.78 -12.56
C ARG A 133 5.05 13.99 -11.28
N LEU A 134 6.24 14.01 -10.68
CA LEU A 134 6.58 13.11 -9.56
C LEU A 134 6.45 13.78 -8.19
N ILE A 135 5.95 15.02 -8.14
CA ILE A 135 5.72 15.76 -6.90
C ILE A 135 4.26 16.24 -6.83
N SER A 136 3.59 15.94 -5.72
CA SER A 136 2.26 16.47 -5.43
C SER A 136 2.27 17.98 -5.20
N LYS A 137 1.15 18.63 -5.53
CA LYS A 137 0.99 20.07 -5.31
C LYS A 137 1.17 20.46 -3.84
N GLY A 138 0.58 19.70 -2.92
CA GLY A 138 0.70 19.96 -1.48
C GLY A 138 2.15 19.90 -0.99
N TYR A 139 2.93 18.92 -1.45
CA TYR A 139 4.34 18.82 -1.06
C TYR A 139 5.19 19.93 -1.68
N TYR A 140 4.96 20.25 -2.96
CA TYR A 140 5.63 21.38 -3.63
C TYR A 140 5.43 22.71 -2.90
N ASP A 141 4.20 23.03 -2.48
CA ASP A 141 3.92 24.28 -1.77
C ASP A 141 4.68 24.36 -0.44
N SER A 142 4.74 23.24 0.30
CA SER A 142 5.48 23.17 1.56
C SER A 142 6.98 23.40 1.36
N MET A 143 7.56 22.80 0.31
CA MET A 143 8.96 22.97 -0.06
C MET A 143 9.24 24.40 -0.50
N LYS A 144 8.41 24.96 -1.39
CA LYS A 144 8.52 26.32 -1.90
C LYS A 144 8.47 27.36 -0.79
N LEU A 145 7.63 27.15 0.23
CA LEU A 145 7.52 28.05 1.37
C LEU A 145 8.84 28.16 2.14
N VAL A 146 9.50 27.03 2.40
CA VAL A 146 10.80 26.98 3.10
C VAL A 146 11.92 27.56 2.22
N LEU A 147 11.99 27.17 0.96
CA LEU A 147 13.04 27.60 0.03
C LEU A 147 12.99 29.10 -0.33
N LYS A 148 11.84 29.76 -0.09
CA LYS A 148 11.67 31.20 -0.31
C LYS A 148 12.64 32.06 0.50
N GLU A 149 13.09 31.60 1.68
CA GLU A 149 14.01 32.35 2.54
C GLU A 149 15.32 32.72 1.81
N LYS A 150 15.86 31.81 1.00
CA LYS A 150 17.04 32.06 0.15
C LYS A 150 16.69 32.31 -1.32
N SER A 151 15.43 32.53 -1.65
CA SER A 151 14.97 32.62 -3.05
C SER A 151 15.48 31.46 -3.92
N ILE A 152 15.60 30.26 -3.35
CA ILE A 152 15.99 29.06 -4.11
C ILE A 152 14.82 28.71 -5.02
N ASP A 153 15.08 28.59 -6.31
CA ASP A 153 14.05 28.36 -7.32
C ASP A 153 13.92 26.86 -7.63
N ILE A 154 12.67 26.38 -7.70
CA ILE A 154 12.39 25.00 -8.12
C ILE A 154 12.15 25.04 -9.62
N LYS A 155 13.04 24.38 -10.37
CA LYS A 155 12.91 24.19 -11.81
C LYS A 155 12.29 22.84 -12.09
N PHE A 156 11.24 22.84 -12.90
CA PHE A 156 10.67 21.62 -13.42
C PHE A 156 11.33 21.24 -14.73
N ASP A 157 11.53 19.94 -14.94
CA ASP A 157 11.89 19.41 -16.24
C ASP A 157 10.86 19.86 -17.29
N GLU A 158 11.32 20.19 -18.50
CA GLU A 158 10.42 20.45 -19.63
C GLU A 158 9.60 19.19 -19.96
N ASP A 159 8.37 19.36 -20.49
CA ASP A 159 7.36 18.31 -20.68
C ASP A 159 7.96 16.98 -21.20
N GLY A 160 8.12 16.01 -20.30
CA GLY A 160 8.53 14.65 -20.63
C GLY A 160 10.03 14.33 -20.47
N GLU A 161 10.88 15.31 -20.17
CA GLU A 161 12.35 15.14 -20.18
C GLU A 161 12.97 14.95 -18.79
N ASN A 162 12.51 13.94 -18.03
CA ASN A 162 13.12 13.59 -16.74
C ASN A 162 14.64 13.34 -16.90
N LEU A 163 15.48 13.97 -16.07
CA LEU A 163 16.93 13.84 -16.21
C LEU A 163 17.44 12.42 -15.97
N ILE A 164 16.76 11.62 -15.15
CA ILE A 164 17.11 10.20 -14.95
C ILE A 164 16.82 9.38 -16.20
N ASP A 165 15.75 9.70 -16.93
CA ASP A 165 15.47 9.03 -18.20
C ASP A 165 16.51 9.44 -19.28
N LYS A 166 17.01 10.68 -19.25
CA LYS A 166 18.16 11.08 -20.09
C LYS A 166 19.45 10.35 -19.73
N VAL A 167 19.68 10.09 -18.44
CA VAL A 167 20.82 9.26 -17.98
C VAL A 167 20.66 7.85 -18.53
N ARG A 168 19.49 7.23 -18.41
CA ARG A 168 19.20 5.89 -18.99
C ARG A 168 19.46 5.86 -20.49
N GLU A 169 18.94 6.83 -21.23
CA GLU A 169 19.14 6.95 -22.69
C GLU A 169 20.63 7.07 -23.06
N SER A 170 21.44 7.70 -22.22
CA SER A 170 22.89 7.82 -22.43
C SER A 170 23.65 6.51 -22.28
N PHE A 171 23.03 5.49 -21.68
CA PHE A 171 23.61 4.17 -21.43
C PHE A 171 22.81 3.04 -22.10
N LYS A 172 21.93 3.36 -23.06
CA LYS A 172 21.07 2.37 -23.74
C LYS A 172 21.80 1.25 -24.48
N ASP A 173 23.07 1.47 -24.84
CA ASP A 173 23.92 0.48 -25.49
C ASP A 173 24.58 -0.48 -24.46
N GLU A 174 24.54 -0.14 -23.17
CA GLU A 174 25.11 -0.91 -22.06
C GLU A 174 24.04 -1.58 -21.17
N GLU A 175 22.84 -0.98 -21.08
CA GLU A 175 21.72 -1.42 -20.24
C GLU A 175 20.38 -1.29 -20.97
N GLU A 176 19.45 -2.21 -20.69
CA GLU A 176 18.08 -2.15 -21.19
C GLU A 176 17.29 -1.03 -20.50
N ILE A 177 16.48 -0.29 -21.28
CA ILE A 177 15.57 0.73 -20.77
C ILE A 177 14.19 0.09 -20.58
N PRO A 178 13.66 0.04 -19.35
CA PRO A 178 12.34 -0.53 -19.12
C PRO A 178 11.24 0.23 -19.88
N GLU A 179 10.31 -0.51 -20.49
CA GLU A 179 9.09 0.05 -21.07
C GLU A 179 7.96 0.18 -20.03
N TYR A 180 6.96 1.03 -20.33
CA TYR A 180 5.71 0.98 -19.57
C TYR A 180 4.95 -0.31 -19.91
N PRO A 181 4.29 -0.95 -18.94
CA PRO A 181 3.53 -2.17 -19.17
C PRO A 181 2.39 -1.93 -20.17
N LYS A 182 2.10 -2.95 -20.99
CA LYS A 182 0.99 -2.99 -21.95
C LYS A 182 -0.09 -4.00 -21.53
N ASN A 183 -0.25 -4.16 -20.22
CA ASN A 183 -1.12 -5.18 -19.64
C ASN A 183 -2.58 -4.89 -19.98
N SER A 184 -3.37 -5.94 -20.20
CA SER A 184 -4.77 -5.80 -20.62
C SER A 184 -5.65 -5.24 -19.50
N ILE A 185 -6.54 -4.33 -19.87
CA ILE A 185 -7.57 -3.79 -18.99
C ILE A 185 -8.87 -4.57 -19.20
N PHE A 186 -9.59 -4.85 -18.11
CA PHE A 186 -10.89 -5.51 -18.15
C PHE A 186 -11.92 -4.79 -17.28
N PHE A 187 -13.20 -4.97 -17.62
CA PHE A 187 -14.32 -4.48 -16.82
C PHE A 187 -14.65 -5.47 -15.69
N LEU A 188 -14.69 -4.97 -14.45
CA LEU A 188 -15.10 -5.71 -13.27
C LEU A 188 -16.62 -5.68 -13.15
N GLU A 189 -17.24 -6.85 -13.23
CA GLU A 189 -18.69 -7.01 -13.23
C GLU A 189 -19.36 -6.45 -11.96
N ASP A 190 -20.57 -5.92 -12.11
CA ASP A 190 -21.31 -5.27 -11.02
C ASP A 190 -21.64 -6.22 -9.85
N LYS A 191 -21.63 -7.54 -10.07
CA LYS A 191 -21.76 -8.53 -8.98
C LYS A 191 -20.63 -8.46 -7.94
N PHE A 192 -19.50 -7.84 -8.30
CA PHE A 192 -18.36 -7.62 -7.41
C PHE A 192 -18.30 -6.18 -6.89
N THR A 193 -18.79 -5.20 -7.66
CA THR A 193 -18.70 -3.78 -7.29
C THR A 193 -19.95 -3.23 -6.61
N GLY A 194 -21.11 -3.88 -6.77
CA GLY A 194 -22.41 -3.46 -6.23
C GLY A 194 -23.00 -2.20 -6.86
N LYS A 195 -22.27 -1.53 -7.74
CA LYS A 195 -22.65 -0.22 -8.28
C LYS A 195 -22.06 0.02 -9.66
N GLN A 196 -22.92 0.45 -10.58
CA GLN A 196 -22.51 0.73 -11.95
C GLN A 196 -21.66 2.00 -12.03
N SER A 197 -20.71 2.02 -12.97
CA SER A 197 -19.90 3.22 -13.23
C SER A 197 -20.77 4.44 -13.59
N ASN A 198 -21.88 4.24 -14.32
CA ASN A 198 -22.81 5.33 -14.65
C ASN A 198 -23.45 5.97 -13.40
N GLU A 199 -23.76 5.17 -12.38
CA GLU A 199 -24.30 5.69 -11.12
C GLU A 199 -23.24 6.49 -10.35
N LYS A 200 -22.00 5.97 -10.31
CA LYS A 200 -20.86 6.69 -9.71
C LYS A 200 -20.63 8.03 -10.42
N LEU A 201 -20.59 8.03 -11.76
CA LEU A 201 -20.43 9.24 -12.57
C LEU A 201 -21.55 10.26 -12.36
N LYS A 202 -22.79 9.80 -12.14
CA LYS A 202 -23.91 10.68 -11.81
C LYS A 202 -23.66 11.43 -10.48
N GLU A 203 -23.24 10.72 -9.44
CA GLU A 203 -22.93 11.33 -8.14
C GLU A 203 -21.77 12.32 -8.23
N ILE A 204 -20.72 11.96 -8.97
CA ILE A 204 -19.60 12.88 -9.23
C ILE A 204 -20.06 14.16 -9.93
N ARG A 205 -20.94 14.05 -10.93
CA ARG A 205 -21.51 15.22 -11.61
C ARG A 205 -22.38 16.07 -10.70
N GLU A 206 -23.08 15.48 -9.73
CA GLU A 206 -23.83 16.22 -8.70
C GLU A 206 -22.88 17.00 -7.78
N GLU A 207 -21.77 16.40 -7.35
CA GLU A 207 -20.72 17.09 -6.58
C GLU A 207 -20.04 18.21 -7.38
N MET A 208 -19.74 17.98 -8.66
CA MET A 208 -19.20 19.01 -9.55
C MET A 208 -20.14 20.22 -9.65
N LYS A 209 -21.46 20.00 -9.81
CA LYS A 209 -22.46 21.07 -9.82
C LYS A 209 -22.47 21.87 -8.52
N LYS A 210 -22.40 21.20 -7.36
CA LYS A 210 -22.32 21.86 -6.04
C LYS A 210 -21.08 22.75 -5.91
N GLN A 211 -19.96 22.34 -6.49
CA GLN A 211 -18.71 23.12 -6.48
C GLN A 211 -18.61 24.12 -7.64
N SER A 212 -19.59 24.18 -8.54
CA SER A 212 -19.54 24.99 -9.77
C SER A 212 -18.31 24.70 -10.63
N ALA A 213 -17.90 23.42 -10.71
CA ALA A 213 -16.82 22.96 -11.57
C ALA A 213 -17.38 22.45 -12.91
N ASP A 214 -16.78 22.89 -14.03
CA ASP A 214 -17.14 22.42 -15.36
C ASP A 214 -16.55 21.03 -15.66
N LEU A 215 -15.36 20.77 -15.13
CA LEU A 215 -14.69 19.47 -15.24
C LEU A 215 -13.90 19.12 -13.97
N MET A 216 -13.74 17.81 -13.73
CA MET A 216 -12.91 17.26 -12.65
C MET A 216 -11.88 16.30 -13.20
N VAL A 217 -10.63 16.46 -12.77
CA VAL A 217 -9.51 15.59 -13.12
C VAL A 217 -9.33 14.53 -12.05
N VAL A 218 -9.27 13.27 -12.45
CA VAL A 218 -8.96 12.13 -11.59
C VAL A 218 -7.63 11.56 -12.05
N SER A 219 -6.64 11.60 -11.15
CA SER A 219 -5.27 11.15 -11.44
C SER A 219 -4.85 9.93 -10.64
N ALA A 220 -5.44 9.67 -9.47
CA ALA A 220 -5.12 8.51 -8.66
C ALA A 220 -5.66 7.24 -9.34
N LEU A 221 -4.79 6.25 -9.56
CA LEU A 221 -5.10 5.09 -10.40
C LEU A 221 -6.22 4.22 -9.82
N ASP A 222 -6.27 4.13 -8.50
CA ASP A 222 -7.26 3.37 -7.74
C ASP A 222 -8.64 4.05 -7.77
N GLU A 223 -8.67 5.38 -7.75
CA GLU A 223 -9.90 6.17 -7.96
C GLU A 223 -10.44 6.02 -9.39
N ILE A 224 -9.56 5.99 -10.40
CA ILE A 224 -9.95 5.75 -11.79
C ILE A 224 -10.52 4.34 -11.97
N ALA A 225 -9.82 3.33 -11.46
CA ALA A 225 -10.25 1.95 -11.49
C ALA A 225 -11.63 1.78 -10.82
N TRP A 226 -11.82 2.37 -9.64
CA TRP A 226 -13.09 2.34 -8.92
C TRP A 226 -14.21 3.07 -9.66
N LEU A 227 -13.95 4.26 -10.20
CA LEU A 227 -14.96 5.09 -10.86
C LEU A 227 -15.51 4.42 -12.13
N LEU A 228 -14.63 3.78 -12.91
CA LEU A 228 -14.97 3.19 -14.20
C LEU A 228 -15.30 1.69 -14.14
N ASN A 229 -15.24 1.06 -12.96
CA ASN A 229 -15.29 -0.40 -12.80
C ASN A 229 -14.28 -1.11 -13.73
N LEU A 230 -13.13 -0.49 -13.98
CA LEU A 230 -12.05 -1.06 -14.78
C LEU A 230 -10.94 -1.56 -13.87
N ARG A 231 -10.25 -2.61 -14.28
CA ARG A 231 -9.11 -3.20 -13.57
C ARG A 231 -7.99 -3.52 -14.54
N GLY A 232 -6.77 -3.43 -14.02
CA GLY A 232 -5.55 -3.68 -14.77
C GLY A 232 -4.51 -4.39 -13.91
N SER A 233 -3.26 -4.39 -14.37
CA SER A 233 -2.11 -4.97 -13.67
C SER A 233 -0.83 -4.24 -14.04
N ASP A 234 -0.92 -2.94 -14.35
CA ASP A 234 0.27 -2.15 -14.71
C ASP A 234 1.17 -1.91 -13.50
N ILE A 235 0.58 -1.92 -12.31
CA ILE A 235 1.28 -1.75 -11.04
C ILE A 235 1.22 -3.10 -10.32
N SER A 236 2.36 -3.62 -9.88
CA SER A 236 2.40 -4.86 -9.11
C SER A 236 1.49 -4.76 -7.88
N PHE A 237 0.78 -5.84 -7.59
CA PHE A 237 -0.16 -5.99 -6.46
C PHE A 237 -1.43 -5.14 -6.49
N ASN A 238 -1.42 -4.01 -7.19
CA ASN A 238 -2.57 -3.11 -7.32
C ASN A 238 -3.29 -3.38 -8.64
N PRO A 239 -4.58 -3.75 -8.64
CA PRO A 239 -5.31 -4.10 -9.87
C PRO A 239 -5.74 -2.86 -10.67
N VAL A 240 -4.78 -1.99 -10.99
CA VAL A 240 -4.94 -0.66 -11.60
C VAL A 240 -4.16 -0.57 -12.93
N PHE A 241 -4.38 0.53 -13.66
CA PHE A 241 -3.76 0.78 -14.96
C PHE A 241 -3.44 2.26 -15.14
N LEU A 242 -2.27 2.57 -15.72
CA LEU A 242 -1.78 3.92 -15.94
C LEU A 242 -2.75 4.71 -16.82
N SER A 243 -3.40 5.71 -16.24
CA SER A 243 -4.43 6.49 -16.92
C SER A 243 -4.74 7.81 -16.19
N TYR A 244 -5.42 8.71 -16.89
CA TYR A 244 -6.15 9.83 -16.28
C TYR A 244 -7.61 9.79 -16.71
N VAL A 245 -8.50 10.36 -15.90
CA VAL A 245 -9.89 10.59 -16.30
C VAL A 245 -10.23 12.06 -16.15
N VAL A 246 -10.90 12.62 -17.15
CA VAL A 246 -11.59 13.91 -17.03
C VAL A 246 -13.08 13.67 -17.10
N VAL A 247 -13.80 14.06 -16.04
CA VAL A 247 -15.26 14.03 -15.97
C VAL A 247 -15.77 15.42 -16.27
N GLU A 248 -16.63 15.54 -17.28
CA GLU A 248 -17.42 16.74 -17.59
C GLU A 248 -18.91 16.44 -17.34
N HIS A 249 -19.76 17.47 -17.41
CA HIS A 249 -21.20 17.30 -17.20
C HIS A 249 -21.85 16.27 -18.13
N GLU A 250 -21.46 16.23 -19.41
CA GLU A 250 -22.07 15.35 -20.42
C GLU A 250 -21.09 14.37 -21.08
N LYS A 251 -19.79 14.48 -20.76
CA LYS A 251 -18.72 13.67 -21.36
C LYS A 251 -17.80 13.15 -20.28
N VAL A 252 -17.24 11.97 -20.51
CA VAL A 252 -16.08 11.48 -19.75
C VAL A 252 -14.99 11.14 -20.75
N THR A 253 -13.74 11.50 -20.45
CA THR A 253 -12.60 11.13 -21.29
C THR A 253 -11.61 10.33 -20.46
N LEU A 254 -11.33 9.10 -20.89
CA LEU A 254 -10.30 8.22 -20.35
C LEU A 254 -9.02 8.37 -21.18
N PHE A 255 -7.96 8.89 -20.55
CA PHE A 255 -6.64 9.06 -21.14
C PHE A 255 -5.78 7.84 -20.81
N VAL A 256 -5.59 6.95 -21.78
CA VAL A 256 -4.96 5.64 -21.59
C VAL A 256 -4.27 5.20 -22.88
N ASP A 257 -3.36 4.23 -22.79
CA ASP A 257 -2.92 3.49 -23.98
C ASP A 257 -4.06 2.60 -24.49
N GLU A 258 -4.65 2.98 -25.63
CA GLU A 258 -5.79 2.28 -26.21
C GLU A 258 -5.48 0.82 -26.55
N SER A 259 -4.20 0.45 -26.77
CA SER A 259 -3.85 -0.95 -27.05
C SER A 259 -4.12 -1.89 -25.88
N LYS A 260 -4.31 -1.36 -24.66
CA LYS A 260 -4.65 -2.13 -23.46
C LYS A 260 -6.14 -2.53 -23.42
N LEU A 261 -6.98 -1.90 -24.23
CA LEU A 261 -8.42 -2.13 -24.27
C LEU A 261 -8.77 -3.05 -25.45
N ASN A 262 -9.21 -4.27 -25.15
CA ASN A 262 -9.76 -5.17 -26.17
C ASN A 262 -11.23 -4.83 -26.49
N ASP A 263 -11.78 -5.40 -27.57
CA ASP A 263 -13.15 -5.13 -28.04
C ASP A 263 -14.22 -5.45 -26.98
N LYS A 264 -13.99 -6.48 -26.15
CA LYS A 264 -14.89 -6.82 -25.05
C LYS A 264 -14.89 -5.71 -24.01
N THR A 265 -13.72 -5.27 -23.55
CA THR A 265 -13.62 -4.18 -22.57
C THR A 265 -14.22 -2.89 -23.14
N LYS A 266 -13.95 -2.55 -24.40
CA LYS A 266 -14.53 -1.39 -25.08
C LYS A 266 -16.06 -1.45 -25.14
N SER A 267 -16.64 -2.61 -25.44
CA SER A 267 -18.11 -2.76 -25.48
C SER A 267 -18.78 -2.73 -24.10
N GLN A 268 -18.03 -2.98 -23.02
CA GLN A 268 -18.50 -2.86 -21.65
C GLN A 268 -18.29 -1.47 -21.04
N LEU A 269 -17.57 -0.56 -21.72
CA LEU A 269 -17.42 0.80 -21.24
C LEU A 269 -18.78 1.50 -21.16
N PRO A 270 -19.04 2.25 -20.07
CA PRO A 270 -20.21 3.12 -20.00
C PRO A 270 -20.35 4.03 -21.22
N SER A 271 -21.60 4.28 -21.62
CA SER A 271 -21.90 5.21 -22.71
C SER A 271 -21.34 6.61 -22.42
N GLY A 272 -20.75 7.23 -23.43
CA GLY A 272 -20.19 8.59 -23.31
C GLY A 272 -18.75 8.66 -22.81
N ILE A 273 -18.08 7.53 -22.55
CA ILE A 273 -16.62 7.51 -22.31
C ILE A 273 -15.89 7.58 -23.65
N ALA A 274 -15.21 8.69 -23.90
CA ALA A 274 -14.24 8.83 -24.97
C ALA A 274 -12.88 8.29 -24.53
N ILE A 275 -12.12 7.70 -25.45
CA ILE A 275 -10.74 7.25 -25.22
C ILE A 275 -9.80 8.25 -25.88
N SER A 276 -8.70 8.58 -25.21
CA SER A 276 -7.66 9.45 -25.75
C SER A 276 -6.27 8.98 -25.28
N PRO A 277 -5.17 9.32 -26.00
CA PRO A 277 -3.83 8.92 -25.59
C PRO A 277 -3.48 9.42 -24.18
N TYR A 278 -2.81 8.59 -23.38
CA TYR A 278 -2.41 8.89 -21.99
C TYR A 278 -1.83 10.31 -21.80
N SER A 279 -0.87 10.71 -22.63
CA SER A 279 -0.18 12.00 -22.51
C SER A 279 -1.01 13.21 -22.97
N SER A 280 -2.11 13.00 -23.71
CA SER A 280 -2.93 14.11 -24.24
C SER A 280 -3.72 14.84 -23.16
N VAL A 281 -3.75 14.33 -21.93
CA VAL A 281 -4.42 14.99 -20.78
C VAL A 281 -3.88 16.40 -20.55
N PHE A 282 -2.56 16.63 -20.67
CA PHE A 282 -1.97 17.93 -20.37
C PHE A 282 -2.41 18.99 -21.38
N GLU A 283 -2.38 18.66 -22.68
CA GLU A 283 -2.89 19.55 -23.73
C GLU A 283 -4.39 19.78 -23.59
N TYR A 284 -5.14 18.73 -23.26
CA TYR A 284 -6.58 18.82 -23.03
C TYR A 284 -6.92 19.81 -21.90
N LEU A 285 -6.16 19.78 -20.79
CA LEU A 285 -6.34 20.72 -19.67
C LEU A 285 -5.98 22.15 -20.07
N ARG A 286 -4.86 22.36 -20.77
CA ARG A 286 -4.48 23.70 -21.28
C ARG A 286 -5.55 24.28 -22.20
N ASN A 287 -6.15 23.45 -23.06
CA ASN A 287 -7.20 23.89 -23.97
C ASN A 287 -8.51 24.20 -23.22
N SER A 288 -8.82 23.44 -22.17
CA SER A 288 -9.96 23.71 -21.28
C SER A 288 -9.76 25.00 -20.48
N ASP A 289 -8.54 25.26 -19.99
CA ASP A 289 -8.16 26.48 -19.30
C ASP A 289 -8.32 27.73 -20.20
N LYS A 290 -7.84 27.65 -21.44
CA LYS A 290 -8.02 28.71 -22.46
C LYS A 290 -9.49 29.01 -22.77
N GLN A 291 -10.38 28.04 -22.60
CA GLN A 291 -11.82 28.22 -22.75
C GLN A 291 -12.48 28.84 -21.51
N GLY A 292 -11.72 29.09 -20.43
CA GLY A 292 -12.23 29.66 -19.19
C GLY A 292 -13.02 28.66 -18.33
N LYS A 293 -12.88 27.34 -18.56
CA LYS A 293 -13.56 26.32 -17.76
C LYS A 293 -13.04 26.30 -16.33
N LYS A 294 -13.92 26.13 -15.34
CA LYS A 294 -13.56 25.86 -13.96
C LYS A 294 -13.12 24.40 -13.80
N ILE A 295 -11.84 24.20 -13.51
CA ILE A 295 -11.18 22.89 -13.51
C ILE A 295 -10.88 22.45 -12.07
N TRP A 296 -11.50 21.35 -11.63
CA TRP A 296 -11.26 20.76 -10.32
C TRP A 296 -10.08 19.78 -10.36
N ILE A 297 -9.02 20.07 -9.61
CA ILE A 297 -7.86 19.20 -9.39
C ILE A 297 -7.70 18.91 -7.89
N ASP A 298 -7.35 17.68 -7.55
CA ASP A 298 -7.06 17.25 -6.18
C ASP A 298 -5.66 17.72 -5.75
N PRO A 299 -5.43 18.27 -4.54
CA PRO A 299 -4.10 18.71 -4.08
C PRO A 299 -3.08 17.57 -3.95
N ARG A 300 -3.55 16.31 -3.93
CA ARG A 300 -2.71 15.11 -4.00
C ARG A 300 -2.17 14.85 -5.40
N SER A 301 -2.75 15.45 -6.45
CA SER A 301 -2.28 15.28 -7.81
C SER A 301 -0.92 15.97 -8.05
N SER A 302 -0.24 15.54 -9.11
CA SER A 302 1.07 16.07 -9.49
C SER A 302 1.03 17.53 -9.94
N VAL A 303 2.11 18.27 -9.67
CA VAL A 303 2.24 19.68 -10.09
C VAL A 303 2.11 19.85 -11.61
N ALA A 304 2.46 18.84 -12.40
CA ALA A 304 2.28 18.84 -13.86
C ALA A 304 0.82 19.13 -14.30
N LEU A 305 -0.17 18.57 -13.60
CA LEU A 305 -1.58 18.84 -13.89
C LEU A 305 -1.96 20.28 -13.50
N TYR A 306 -1.45 20.77 -12.36
CA TYR A 306 -1.66 22.15 -11.92
C TYR A 306 -1.07 23.17 -12.87
N ASN A 307 0.12 22.92 -13.41
CA ASN A 307 0.80 23.81 -14.34
C ASN A 307 0.03 23.99 -15.67
N CYS A 308 -0.93 23.11 -15.97
CA CYS A 308 -1.79 23.24 -17.14
C CYS A 308 -2.96 24.21 -16.96
N VAL A 309 -3.21 24.71 -15.74
CA VAL A 309 -4.42 25.46 -15.37
C VAL A 309 -4.07 26.77 -14.68
N SER A 310 -4.69 27.86 -15.13
CA SER A 310 -4.53 29.18 -14.54
C SER A 310 -5.22 29.26 -13.17
N ILE A 311 -4.63 29.99 -12.20
CA ILE A 311 -5.16 30.12 -10.83
C ILE A 311 -6.63 30.58 -10.81
N SER A 312 -7.05 31.44 -11.74
CA SER A 312 -8.44 31.92 -11.84
C SER A 312 -9.45 30.79 -12.12
N ASN A 313 -9.03 29.79 -12.89
CA ASN A 313 -9.86 28.69 -13.37
C ASN A 313 -9.73 27.44 -12.48
N LEU A 314 -8.70 27.38 -11.63
CA LEU A 314 -8.45 26.26 -10.74
C LEU A 314 -9.46 26.20 -9.57
N LEU A 315 -10.02 25.02 -9.34
CA LEU A 315 -10.67 24.60 -8.08
C LEU A 315 -9.79 23.54 -7.43
N GLU A 316 -9.01 23.92 -6.43
CA GLU A 316 -8.12 23.01 -5.69
C GLU A 316 -8.84 22.46 -4.45
N LYS A 317 -9.32 21.21 -4.51
CA LYS A 317 -10.01 20.52 -3.40
C LYS A 317 -9.84 19.01 -3.50
N ILE A 318 -9.84 18.30 -2.37
CA ILE A 318 -9.92 16.83 -2.36
C ILE A 318 -11.17 16.39 -3.10
N ASN A 319 -11.01 15.48 -4.05
CA ASN A 319 -12.13 14.98 -4.85
C ASN A 319 -13.03 14.03 -4.03
N PRO A 320 -14.32 13.91 -4.37
CA PRO A 320 -15.26 13.11 -3.59
C PRO A 320 -15.05 11.59 -3.75
N ILE A 321 -14.31 11.14 -4.77
CA ILE A 321 -14.08 9.70 -5.03
C ILE A 321 -13.29 9.09 -3.87
N LEU A 322 -12.33 9.82 -3.29
CA LEU A 322 -11.54 9.36 -2.15
C LEU A 322 -12.42 8.83 -1.01
N LEU A 323 -13.44 9.58 -0.60
CA LEU A 323 -14.34 9.17 0.47
C LEU A 323 -15.36 8.13 -0.03
N SER A 324 -15.91 8.31 -1.23
CA SER A 324 -16.93 7.40 -1.78
C SER A 324 -16.43 5.98 -1.96
N LYS A 325 -15.17 5.78 -2.36
CA LYS A 325 -14.59 4.44 -2.49
C LYS A 325 -14.22 3.82 -1.14
N ALA A 326 -13.85 4.64 -0.15
CA ALA A 326 -13.50 4.19 1.19
C ALA A 326 -14.70 3.62 1.96
N ILE A 327 -15.91 4.13 1.70
CA ILE A 327 -17.16 3.64 2.28
C ILE A 327 -17.72 2.53 1.38
N LYS A 328 -17.50 1.27 1.77
CA LYS A 328 -17.94 0.10 0.99
C LYS A 328 -19.46 -0.04 1.01
N ASN A 329 -20.03 -0.36 -0.15
CA ASN A 329 -21.44 -0.76 -0.24
C ASN A 329 -21.65 -2.22 0.22
N GLU A 330 -22.91 -2.66 0.32
CA GLU A 330 -23.24 -4.00 0.82
C GLU A 330 -22.61 -5.14 -0.01
N THR A 331 -22.52 -4.99 -1.33
CA THR A 331 -21.86 -5.98 -2.21
C THR A 331 -20.37 -6.04 -1.97
N GLU A 332 -19.69 -4.89 -1.87
CA GLU A 332 -18.26 -4.81 -1.55
C GLU A 332 -17.99 -5.38 -0.15
N ILE A 333 -18.81 -5.06 0.85
CA ILE A 333 -18.71 -5.61 2.22
C ILE A 333 -18.82 -7.14 2.20
N GLN A 334 -19.81 -7.67 1.49
CA GLN A 334 -20.00 -9.13 1.42
C GLN A 334 -18.89 -9.80 0.61
N GLY A 335 -18.41 -9.16 -0.46
CA GLY A 335 -17.24 -9.60 -1.24
C GLY A 335 -15.99 -9.68 -0.38
N MET A 336 -15.69 -8.63 0.39
CA MET A 336 -14.59 -8.60 1.34
C MET A 336 -14.69 -9.76 2.35
N LYS A 337 -15.86 -9.99 2.94
CA LYS A 337 -16.09 -11.14 3.84
C LYS A 337 -15.81 -12.48 3.15
N ASN A 338 -16.26 -12.66 1.93
CA ASN A 338 -16.06 -13.89 1.17
C ASN A 338 -14.58 -14.10 0.78
N ALA A 339 -13.88 -13.03 0.41
CA ALA A 339 -12.44 -13.04 0.11
C ALA A 339 -11.63 -13.49 1.32
N HIS A 340 -11.92 -12.95 2.51
CA HIS A 340 -11.23 -13.34 3.74
C HIS A 340 -11.53 -14.78 4.17
N ILE A 341 -12.73 -15.31 3.89
CA ILE A 341 -13.04 -16.72 4.10
C ILE A 341 -12.16 -17.62 3.20
N ARG A 342 -12.05 -17.29 1.92
CA ARG A 342 -11.20 -18.04 0.98
C ARG A 342 -9.71 -17.94 1.33
N ASP A 343 -9.25 -16.75 1.69
CA ASP A 343 -7.87 -16.53 2.11
C ASP A 343 -7.53 -17.25 3.41
N ALA A 344 -8.46 -17.26 4.38
CA ALA A 344 -8.30 -18.02 5.63
C ALA A 344 -8.14 -19.52 5.37
N VAL A 345 -8.89 -20.11 4.43
CA VAL A 345 -8.71 -21.51 4.03
C VAL A 345 -7.28 -21.74 3.52
N ALA A 346 -6.79 -20.88 2.62
CA ALA A 346 -5.44 -20.98 2.08
C ALA A 346 -4.37 -20.83 3.18
N LEU A 347 -4.51 -19.83 4.05
CA LEU A 347 -3.54 -19.55 5.10
C LEU A 347 -3.53 -20.67 6.16
N ILE A 348 -4.69 -21.21 6.57
CA ILE A 348 -4.74 -22.33 7.52
C ILE A 348 -4.14 -23.61 6.91
N GLN A 349 -4.37 -23.87 5.62
CA GLN A 349 -3.71 -24.98 4.94
C GLN A 349 -2.18 -24.81 4.93
N PHE A 350 -1.71 -23.60 4.68
CA PHE A 350 -0.29 -23.26 4.76
C PHE A 350 0.28 -23.43 6.18
N LEU A 351 -0.37 -22.89 7.21
CA LEU A 351 0.10 -22.96 8.59
C LEU A 351 0.15 -24.41 9.11
N ALA A 352 -0.85 -25.22 8.76
CA ALA A 352 -0.84 -26.65 9.07
C ALA A 352 0.28 -27.40 8.34
N TRP A 353 0.55 -27.05 7.08
CA TRP A 353 1.67 -27.59 6.32
C TRP A 353 3.02 -27.18 6.92
N MET A 354 3.18 -25.93 7.36
CA MET A 354 4.39 -25.46 8.03
C MET A 354 4.66 -26.23 9.33
N GLU A 355 3.66 -26.42 10.20
CA GLU A 355 3.83 -27.19 11.44
C GLU A 355 4.27 -28.63 11.13
N GLU A 356 3.70 -29.27 10.11
CA GLU A 356 4.14 -30.61 9.67
C GLU A 356 5.62 -30.60 9.23
N GLU A 357 5.96 -29.75 8.26
CA GLU A 357 7.29 -29.76 7.67
C GLU A 357 8.38 -29.43 8.70
N ILE A 358 8.14 -28.42 9.55
CA ILE A 358 9.17 -27.89 10.44
C ILE A 358 9.21 -28.63 11.77
N VAL A 359 8.06 -29.10 12.29
CA VAL A 359 7.98 -29.69 13.64
C VAL A 359 7.98 -31.22 13.60
N GLU A 360 7.16 -31.82 12.74
CA GLU A 360 6.89 -33.26 12.73
C GLU A 360 7.93 -34.07 11.95
N LYS A 361 8.48 -33.52 10.86
CA LYS A 361 9.55 -34.19 10.11
C LYS A 361 10.87 -34.17 10.90
N SER A 362 11.57 -35.30 10.91
CA SER A 362 12.82 -35.49 11.66
C SER A 362 14.04 -34.87 10.99
N ASP A 363 13.99 -34.71 9.66
CA ASP A 363 15.13 -34.25 8.87
C ASP A 363 15.15 -32.71 8.86
N GLU A 364 16.35 -32.12 8.86
CA GLU A 364 16.50 -30.68 8.65
C GLU A 364 15.84 -30.29 7.32
N THR A 365 14.83 -29.42 7.37
CA THR A 365 14.15 -28.97 6.15
C THR A 365 15.01 -27.98 5.38
N SER A 366 14.98 -28.04 4.05
CA SER A 366 15.59 -27.02 3.18
C SER A 366 14.67 -25.81 2.93
N HIS A 367 13.55 -25.68 3.65
CA HIS A 367 12.60 -24.58 3.44
C HIS A 367 13.19 -23.27 3.94
N THR A 368 13.25 -22.28 3.07
CA THR A 368 13.69 -20.91 3.40
C THR A 368 12.50 -19.99 3.59
N GLU A 369 12.72 -18.82 4.20
CA GLU A 369 11.69 -17.78 4.31
C GLU A 369 11.10 -17.43 2.94
N TYR A 370 11.89 -17.47 1.86
CA TYR A 370 11.41 -17.27 0.49
C TYR A 370 10.58 -18.46 -0.03
N SER A 371 11.07 -19.70 0.12
CA SER A 371 10.38 -20.87 -0.47
C SER A 371 9.00 -21.09 0.15
N VAL A 372 8.81 -20.71 1.42
CA VAL A 372 7.50 -20.80 2.09
C VAL A 372 6.52 -19.71 1.61
N CYS A 373 7.01 -18.54 1.14
CA CYS A 373 6.17 -17.54 0.48
C CYS A 373 5.55 -18.11 -0.81
N GLU A 374 6.36 -18.76 -1.64
CA GLU A 374 5.86 -19.40 -2.86
C GLU A 374 4.84 -20.49 -2.55
N LYS A 375 5.04 -21.23 -1.46
CA LYS A 375 4.09 -22.24 -1.00
C LYS A 375 2.75 -21.63 -0.59
N LEU A 376 2.76 -20.56 0.19
CA LEU A 376 1.55 -19.83 0.59
C LEU A 376 0.80 -19.29 -0.64
N GLU A 377 1.51 -18.68 -1.58
CA GLU A 377 0.93 -18.24 -2.85
C GLU A 377 0.28 -19.42 -3.60
N GLY A 378 0.93 -20.60 -3.59
CA GLY A 378 0.39 -21.82 -4.16
C GLY A 378 -0.94 -22.29 -3.55
N PHE A 379 -1.14 -22.10 -2.23
CA PHE A 379 -2.44 -22.37 -1.58
C PHE A 379 -3.50 -21.32 -1.96
N ARG A 380 -3.11 -20.05 -2.10
CA ARG A 380 -4.00 -18.97 -2.52
C ARG A 380 -4.48 -19.13 -3.97
N ARG A 381 -3.59 -19.54 -4.87
CA ARG A 381 -3.91 -19.83 -6.29
C ARG A 381 -4.98 -20.90 -6.48
N GLN A 382 -5.19 -21.77 -5.49
CA GLN A 382 -6.23 -22.80 -5.53
C GLN A 382 -7.61 -22.26 -5.15
N GLN A 383 -7.68 -21.06 -4.55
CA GLN A 383 -8.93 -20.45 -4.14
C GLN A 383 -9.65 -19.82 -5.33
N THR A 384 -10.98 -19.91 -5.33
CA THR A 384 -11.82 -19.26 -6.34
C THR A 384 -11.60 -17.75 -6.33
N ASP A 385 -11.66 -17.14 -7.51
CA ASP A 385 -11.50 -15.70 -7.74
C ASP A 385 -10.15 -15.08 -7.36
N PHE A 386 -9.13 -15.89 -6.99
CA PHE A 386 -7.77 -15.40 -6.80
C PHE A 386 -7.21 -14.78 -8.10
N VAL A 387 -6.54 -13.64 -7.97
CA VAL A 387 -5.92 -12.89 -9.07
C VAL A 387 -4.41 -12.76 -8.87
N SER A 388 -3.97 -12.22 -7.74
CA SER A 388 -2.56 -11.98 -7.41
C SER A 388 -2.37 -11.87 -5.90
N LEU A 389 -1.13 -11.67 -5.44
CA LEU A 389 -0.89 -11.15 -4.10
C LEU A 389 -1.30 -9.67 -4.01
N SER A 390 -1.59 -9.18 -2.80
CA SER A 390 -1.87 -7.75 -2.53
C SER A 390 -0.64 -6.96 -2.07
N PHE A 391 0.44 -7.66 -1.73
CA PHE A 391 1.80 -7.14 -1.50
C PHE A 391 2.80 -8.31 -1.45
N ASP A 392 4.10 -8.03 -1.42
CA ASP A 392 5.13 -9.06 -1.19
C ASP A 392 4.94 -9.71 0.18
N THR A 393 4.92 -11.04 0.25
CA THR A 393 4.79 -11.73 1.54
C THR A 393 6.03 -11.50 2.40
N ILE A 394 5.82 -10.95 3.58
CA ILE A 394 6.80 -10.86 4.66
C ILE A 394 6.76 -12.21 5.37
N SER A 395 7.84 -12.97 5.26
CA SER A 395 8.02 -14.27 5.92
C SER A 395 9.34 -14.20 6.65
N SER A 396 9.33 -14.41 7.95
CA SER A 396 10.50 -14.10 8.77
C SER A 396 10.63 -15.05 9.97
N ILE A 397 11.84 -15.52 10.22
CA ILE A 397 12.17 -16.37 11.36
C ILE A 397 13.11 -15.65 12.34
N ASN A 398 12.81 -15.73 13.63
CA ASN A 398 13.59 -15.15 14.72
C ASN A 398 13.97 -13.69 14.41
N ALA A 399 15.27 -13.37 14.38
CA ALA A 399 15.79 -12.01 14.27
C ALA A 399 15.29 -11.25 13.03
N ASN A 400 15.01 -11.94 11.93
CA ASN A 400 14.45 -11.32 10.72
C ASN A 400 13.05 -10.76 10.99
N GLY A 401 12.29 -11.35 11.92
CA GLY A 401 10.97 -10.86 12.32
C GLY A 401 11.01 -9.48 12.98
N ALA A 402 12.16 -9.09 13.56
CA ALA A 402 12.34 -7.76 14.14
C ALA A 402 12.42 -6.64 13.07
N ILE A 403 12.55 -7.00 11.78
CA ILE A 403 12.59 -6.06 10.67
C ILE A 403 11.16 -5.90 10.13
N ILE A 404 10.51 -4.77 10.43
CA ILE A 404 9.09 -4.52 10.21
C ILE A 404 8.64 -4.79 8.75
N HIS A 405 9.48 -4.45 7.76
CA HIS A 405 9.24 -4.61 6.32
C HIS A 405 10.22 -5.61 5.68
N TYR A 406 10.57 -6.68 6.40
CA TYR A 406 11.45 -7.72 5.85
C TYR A 406 10.86 -8.36 4.59
N LYS A 407 11.64 -8.40 3.50
CA LYS A 407 11.30 -9.16 2.30
C LYS A 407 12.35 -10.28 2.14
N PRO A 408 11.95 -11.56 2.20
CA PRO A 408 12.89 -12.65 2.01
C PRO A 408 13.44 -12.64 0.58
N ASP A 409 14.76 -12.64 0.46
CA ASP A 409 15.46 -12.75 -0.81
C ASP A 409 15.49 -14.21 -1.29
N GLU A 410 15.37 -14.42 -2.59
CA GLU A 410 15.35 -15.75 -3.21
C GLU A 410 16.61 -16.57 -2.89
N THR A 411 17.76 -15.91 -2.80
CA THR A 411 19.08 -16.56 -2.72
C THR A 411 19.71 -16.50 -1.33
N THR A 412 19.31 -15.54 -0.51
CA THR A 412 19.96 -15.24 0.78
C THR A 412 19.02 -15.28 1.98
N SER A 413 17.73 -15.61 1.80
CA SER A 413 16.79 -15.81 2.91
C SER A 413 17.21 -16.93 3.85
N ALA A 414 16.86 -16.80 5.13
CA ALA A 414 17.21 -17.78 6.14
C ALA A 414 16.41 -19.07 5.99
N THR A 415 17.00 -20.19 6.37
CA THR A 415 16.28 -21.46 6.56
C THR A 415 15.31 -21.33 7.73
N ILE A 416 14.08 -21.83 7.55
CA ILE A 416 13.09 -21.88 8.63
C ILE A 416 13.56 -22.89 9.68
N VAL A 417 13.58 -22.46 10.94
CA VAL A 417 13.95 -23.28 12.10
C VAL A 417 12.82 -23.35 13.12
N LYS A 418 12.96 -24.21 14.13
CA LYS A 418 12.03 -24.32 15.27
C LYS A 418 12.14 -23.11 16.21
N GLY A 419 11.56 -21.99 15.82
CA GLY A 419 11.56 -20.73 16.57
C GLY A 419 10.31 -19.90 16.32
N MET A 420 10.37 -18.61 16.65
CA MET A 420 9.29 -17.67 16.38
C MET A 420 9.27 -17.31 14.90
N TYR A 421 8.09 -17.46 14.29
CA TYR A 421 7.87 -17.22 12.86
C TYR A 421 6.75 -16.20 12.68
N LEU A 422 7.03 -15.14 11.94
CA LEU A 422 6.05 -14.13 11.56
C LEU A 422 5.82 -14.21 10.05
N VAL A 423 4.55 -14.34 9.66
CA VAL A 423 4.10 -14.24 8.29
C VAL A 423 3.05 -13.15 8.16
N ASP A 424 3.32 -12.18 7.30
CA ASP A 424 2.39 -11.14 6.88
C ASP A 424 2.24 -11.18 5.37
N SER A 425 0.99 -11.23 4.94
CA SER A 425 0.66 -11.68 3.60
C SER A 425 -0.76 -11.29 3.24
N GLY A 426 -1.00 -11.06 1.95
CA GLY A 426 -2.35 -10.83 1.45
C GLY A 426 -2.52 -11.21 -0.01
N ALA A 427 -3.78 -11.19 -0.46
CA ALA A 427 -4.16 -11.53 -1.82
C ALA A 427 -5.23 -10.60 -2.39
N GLN A 428 -5.23 -10.52 -3.71
CA GLN A 428 -6.29 -9.93 -4.51
C GLN A 428 -7.23 -11.03 -4.99
N TYR A 429 -8.50 -10.91 -4.60
CA TYR A 429 -9.62 -11.65 -5.15
C TYR A 429 -10.50 -10.70 -5.96
N LEU A 430 -11.26 -11.19 -6.94
CA LEU A 430 -12.14 -10.32 -7.76
C LEU A 430 -13.15 -9.49 -6.95
N ASP A 431 -13.47 -9.92 -5.73
CA ASP A 431 -14.45 -9.35 -4.81
C ASP A 431 -13.83 -8.79 -3.52
N GLY A 432 -12.51 -8.75 -3.37
CA GLY A 432 -11.88 -8.21 -2.16
C GLY A 432 -10.36 -8.28 -2.13
N THR A 433 -9.76 -7.44 -1.29
CA THR A 433 -8.32 -7.45 -1.01
C THR A 433 -8.12 -7.92 0.44
N THR A 434 -7.16 -8.81 0.68
CA THR A 434 -6.86 -9.31 2.03
C THR A 434 -5.52 -8.80 2.52
N ASP A 435 -5.43 -8.69 3.84
CA ASP A 435 -4.23 -8.35 4.59
C ASP A 435 -4.26 -9.09 5.93
N VAL A 436 -3.23 -9.88 6.22
CA VAL A 436 -3.21 -10.74 7.39
C VAL A 436 -1.80 -11.11 7.83
N THR A 437 -1.48 -10.69 9.05
CA THR A 437 -0.31 -11.13 9.81
C THR A 437 -0.64 -12.13 10.90
N ARG A 438 0.13 -13.21 11.00
CA ARG A 438 0.18 -14.10 12.16
C ARG A 438 1.62 -14.33 12.61
N THR A 439 1.82 -14.31 13.92
CA THR A 439 3.05 -14.77 14.56
C THR A 439 2.78 -16.10 15.27
N LEU A 440 3.62 -17.09 14.99
CA LEU A 440 3.57 -18.47 15.50
C LEU A 440 4.89 -18.85 16.17
N HIS A 441 4.93 -20.02 16.82
CA HIS A 441 6.17 -20.53 17.40
C HIS A 441 6.34 -22.04 17.16
N TYR A 442 7.27 -22.45 16.30
CA TYR A 442 7.48 -23.88 15.96
C TYR A 442 8.31 -24.68 16.98
N GLY A 443 8.89 -24.01 17.98
CA GLY A 443 9.58 -24.63 19.11
C GLY A 443 8.85 -24.46 20.45
N LYS A 444 9.61 -24.36 21.54
CA LYS A 444 9.10 -23.94 22.86
C LYS A 444 9.36 -22.44 23.08
N PRO A 445 8.33 -21.60 23.22
CA PRO A 445 8.53 -20.17 23.47
C PRO A 445 9.06 -19.90 24.88
N THR A 446 9.83 -18.83 25.02
CA THR A 446 10.28 -18.26 26.29
C THR A 446 9.15 -17.48 26.97
N GLN A 447 9.26 -17.25 28.29
CA GLN A 447 8.29 -16.44 29.01
C GLN A 447 8.23 -14.99 28.47
N HIS A 448 9.38 -14.45 28.05
CA HIS A 448 9.47 -13.12 27.46
C HIS A 448 8.68 -13.01 26.14
N GLU A 449 8.84 -13.98 25.23
CA GLU A 449 8.07 -14.03 23.97
C GLU A 449 6.56 -14.15 24.24
N ILE A 450 6.18 -15.00 25.20
CA ILE A 450 4.77 -15.18 25.62
C ILE A 450 4.20 -13.86 26.16
N ASP A 451 4.91 -13.17 27.04
CA ASP A 451 4.42 -11.92 27.67
C ASP A 451 4.31 -10.78 26.64
N CYS A 452 5.29 -10.66 25.74
CA CYS A 452 5.26 -9.70 24.64
C CYS A 452 4.10 -9.99 23.67
N TYR A 453 3.93 -11.25 23.25
CA TYR A 453 2.84 -11.64 22.36
C TYR A 453 1.48 -11.37 22.98
N THR A 454 1.32 -11.73 24.24
CA THR A 454 0.06 -11.52 24.96
C THR A 454 -0.28 -10.03 25.04
N ARG A 455 0.70 -9.13 25.21
CA ARG A 455 0.44 -7.67 25.19
C ARG A 455 -0.01 -7.16 23.83
N VAL A 456 0.60 -7.65 22.74
CA VAL A 456 0.17 -7.33 21.37
C VAL A 456 -1.26 -7.83 21.16
N LEU A 457 -1.56 -9.08 21.54
CA LEU A 457 -2.89 -9.67 21.42
C LEU A 457 -3.94 -8.88 22.21
N ARG A 458 -3.62 -8.44 23.43
CA ARG A 458 -4.54 -7.61 24.22
C ARG A 458 -4.84 -6.27 23.56
N GLY A 459 -3.81 -5.62 22.98
CA GLY A 459 -4.02 -4.42 22.17
C GLY A 459 -4.95 -4.67 20.99
N HIS A 460 -4.70 -5.74 20.26
CA HIS A 460 -5.51 -6.17 19.11
C HIS A 460 -6.98 -6.42 19.51
N VAL A 461 -7.21 -7.20 20.57
CA VAL A 461 -8.55 -7.52 21.08
C VAL A 461 -9.25 -6.27 21.63
N GLY A 462 -8.53 -5.44 22.39
CA GLY A 462 -9.07 -4.20 22.94
C GLY A 462 -9.58 -3.25 21.86
N LEU A 463 -8.85 -3.11 20.76
CA LEU A 463 -9.30 -2.31 19.62
C LEU A 463 -10.51 -2.94 18.93
N SER A 464 -10.50 -4.26 18.69
CA SER A 464 -11.63 -5.01 18.11
C SER A 464 -12.93 -4.90 18.92
N LEU A 465 -12.85 -4.84 20.25
CA LEU A 465 -14.00 -4.72 21.15
C LEU A 465 -14.54 -3.28 21.28
N LEU A 466 -13.81 -2.29 20.76
CA LEU A 466 -14.11 -0.89 21.02
C LEU A 466 -15.44 -0.46 20.37
N LYS A 467 -16.26 0.24 21.16
CA LYS A 467 -17.51 0.89 20.71
C LYS A 467 -17.41 2.38 21.01
N PHE A 468 -17.54 3.22 20.00
CA PHE A 468 -17.23 4.65 20.13
C PHE A 468 -18.14 5.52 19.25
N PRO A 469 -18.28 6.84 19.56
CA PRO A 469 -19.08 7.74 18.74
C PRO A 469 -18.55 7.87 17.31
N ASN A 470 -19.42 7.98 16.32
CA ASN A 470 -19.07 8.16 14.89
C ASN A 470 -18.39 9.50 14.51
N ARG A 471 -17.94 10.28 15.49
CA ARG A 471 -17.24 11.57 15.34
C ARG A 471 -15.75 11.49 15.68
N VAL A 472 -15.25 10.27 15.76
CA VAL A 472 -13.90 9.92 16.23
C VAL A 472 -13.09 9.45 15.02
N ASN A 473 -11.83 9.86 14.94
CA ASN A 473 -10.90 9.37 13.93
C ASN A 473 -9.97 8.31 14.54
N GLY A 474 -9.14 7.66 13.71
CA GLY A 474 -8.27 6.58 14.19
C GLY A 474 -7.21 6.99 15.21
N ARG A 475 -6.78 8.26 15.24
CA ARG A 475 -5.78 8.74 16.20
C ARG A 475 -6.31 8.68 17.63
N ASP A 476 -7.58 8.98 17.80
CA ASP A 476 -8.25 9.01 19.11
C ASP A 476 -8.37 7.61 19.75
N ILE A 477 -8.27 6.54 18.94
CA ILE A 477 -8.43 5.15 19.38
C ILE A 477 -7.15 4.33 19.26
N ASP A 478 -6.11 4.84 18.59
CA ASP A 478 -4.82 4.16 18.40
C ASP A 478 -4.17 3.73 19.73
N CYS A 479 -4.33 4.54 20.78
CA CYS A 479 -3.77 4.22 22.10
C CYS A 479 -4.35 2.93 22.73
N VAL A 480 -5.54 2.51 22.32
CA VAL A 480 -6.17 1.26 22.80
C VAL A 480 -5.33 0.04 22.40
N ALA A 481 -4.78 0.05 21.18
CA ALA A 481 -3.91 -1.03 20.71
C ALA A 481 -2.51 -0.99 21.33
N ARG A 482 -2.06 0.17 21.84
CA ARG A 482 -0.71 0.37 22.38
C ARG A 482 -0.60 0.24 23.88
N THR A 483 -1.68 0.49 24.62
CA THR A 483 -1.64 0.69 26.08
C THR A 483 -0.96 -0.46 26.84
N HIS A 484 -1.15 -1.71 26.40
CA HIS A 484 -0.55 -2.88 27.05
C HIS A 484 0.95 -3.01 26.84
N LEU A 485 1.47 -2.54 25.70
CA LEU A 485 2.91 -2.44 25.44
C LEU A 485 3.49 -1.23 26.20
N TRP A 486 2.85 -0.06 26.09
CA TRP A 486 3.30 1.16 26.76
C TRP A 486 3.38 1.03 28.28
N SER A 487 2.48 0.26 28.89
CA SER A 487 2.49 0.00 30.34
C SER A 487 3.80 -0.62 30.86
N VAL A 488 4.61 -1.20 29.97
CA VAL A 488 5.92 -1.80 30.28
C VAL A 488 7.06 -1.18 29.46
N GLY A 489 6.83 -0.02 28.83
CA GLY A 489 7.84 0.69 28.07
C GLY A 489 8.18 0.10 26.70
N LEU A 490 7.33 -0.79 26.16
CA LEU A 490 7.45 -1.34 24.80
C LEU A 490 6.57 -0.55 23.83
N ASP A 491 6.91 -0.51 22.54
CA ASP A 491 6.14 0.19 21.50
C ASP A 491 6.44 -0.38 20.09
N TYR A 492 5.73 0.12 19.07
CA TYR A 492 5.98 -0.16 17.64
C TYR A 492 5.90 1.10 16.77
N ALA A 493 6.71 1.18 15.72
CA ALA A 493 6.94 2.42 14.97
C ALA A 493 6.00 2.68 13.76
N HIS A 494 5.12 1.74 13.42
CA HIS A 494 4.16 1.87 12.31
C HIS A 494 2.76 2.28 12.80
N GLY A 495 1.83 2.51 11.86
CA GLY A 495 0.42 2.73 12.19
C GLY A 495 -0.20 1.44 12.74
N THR A 496 -1.25 1.56 13.54
CA THR A 496 -2.02 0.41 14.03
C THR A 496 -3.00 -0.13 12.98
N GLY A 497 -3.33 0.69 11.98
CA GLY A 497 -4.08 0.24 10.83
C GLY A 497 -4.21 1.28 9.74
N HIS A 498 -4.65 0.83 8.58
CA HIS A 498 -4.94 1.61 7.38
C HIS A 498 -6.21 1.07 6.71
N GLY A 499 -6.82 1.84 5.81
CA GLY A 499 -7.93 1.31 5.02
C GLY A 499 -7.49 0.24 4.03
N VAL A 500 -8.42 -0.64 3.62
CA VAL A 500 -8.17 -1.71 2.63
C VAL A 500 -9.18 -1.64 1.50
N GLY A 501 -8.72 -1.55 0.27
CA GLY A 501 -9.56 -1.51 -0.92
C GLY A 501 -10.34 -2.80 -1.20
N SER A 502 -11.36 -2.74 -2.05
CA SER A 502 -12.10 -3.94 -2.52
C SER A 502 -11.64 -4.29 -3.92
N PHE A 503 -10.76 -5.28 -4.04
CA PHE A 503 -10.00 -5.58 -5.27
C PHE A 503 -9.39 -4.29 -5.83
N LEU A 504 -8.59 -3.63 -4.99
CA LEU A 504 -7.99 -2.31 -5.20
C LEU A 504 -6.65 -2.26 -4.45
N ASN A 505 -6.23 -1.11 -3.92
CA ASN A 505 -5.00 -1.02 -3.13
C ASN A 505 -5.16 -1.69 -1.75
N VAL A 506 -4.09 -2.35 -1.28
CA VAL A 506 -4.04 -2.87 0.11
C VAL A 506 -4.02 -1.72 1.12
N HIS A 507 -3.32 -0.63 0.83
CA HIS A 507 -3.41 0.63 1.56
C HIS A 507 -4.38 1.60 0.87
N GLU A 508 -5.48 1.91 1.54
CA GLU A 508 -6.49 2.86 1.09
C GLU A 508 -6.76 3.94 2.14
N GLY A 509 -6.71 5.20 1.71
CA GLY A 509 -7.21 6.34 2.49
C GLY A 509 -8.68 6.67 2.19
N PRO A 510 -9.28 7.62 2.92
CA PRO A 510 -8.61 8.54 3.86
C PRO A 510 -8.53 8.04 5.30
N GLN A 511 -9.13 6.90 5.63
CA GLN A 511 -9.14 6.35 6.98
C GLN A 511 -7.85 5.61 7.34
N GLY A 512 -7.51 5.64 8.62
CA GLY A 512 -6.41 4.88 9.20
C GLY A 512 -6.56 4.86 10.72
N ILE A 513 -5.63 4.19 11.41
CA ILE A 513 -5.48 4.17 12.87
C ILE A 513 -3.99 4.37 13.17
N SER A 514 -3.63 5.56 13.63
CA SER A 514 -2.24 5.89 13.96
C SER A 514 -2.16 7.03 14.95
N TYR A 515 -1.18 7.03 15.85
CA TYR A 515 -0.88 8.20 16.69
C TYR A 515 -0.53 9.46 15.88
N ARG A 516 -0.13 9.30 14.61
CA ARG A 516 0.25 10.38 13.69
C ARG A 516 -0.98 11.09 13.11
N ALA A 517 -1.10 12.39 13.33
CA ALA A 517 -2.26 13.18 12.89
C ALA A 517 -2.50 13.11 11.36
N ILE A 518 -1.44 13.14 10.55
CA ILE A 518 -1.54 13.13 9.09
C ILE A 518 -2.16 11.84 8.51
N ALA A 519 -2.08 10.74 9.25
CA ALA A 519 -2.65 9.45 8.84
C ALA A 519 -4.15 9.31 9.19
N ASN A 520 -4.76 10.31 9.83
CA ASN A 520 -6.15 10.26 10.29
C ASN A 520 -6.94 11.53 9.90
N PRO A 521 -6.99 11.91 8.61
CA PRO A 521 -7.63 13.14 8.16
C PRO A 521 -9.17 13.11 8.21
N THR A 522 -9.77 11.94 8.43
CA THR A 522 -11.23 11.75 8.43
C THR A 522 -11.71 11.00 9.66
N ASN A 523 -12.97 11.21 10.03
CA ASN A 523 -13.64 10.38 11.04
C ASN A 523 -13.95 9.00 10.45
N LEU A 524 -13.89 7.99 11.32
CA LEU A 524 -14.28 6.63 10.95
C LEU A 524 -15.80 6.57 10.72
N GLN A 525 -16.19 5.92 9.63
CA GLN A 525 -17.59 5.84 9.18
C GLN A 525 -17.95 4.39 8.85
N ALA A 526 -19.22 4.05 9.08
CA ALA A 526 -19.74 2.73 8.74
C ALA A 526 -19.50 2.40 7.25
N GLY A 527 -19.11 1.15 6.97
CA GLY A 527 -18.72 0.69 5.65
C GLY A 527 -17.23 0.85 5.34
N MET A 528 -16.45 1.59 6.14
CA MET A 528 -14.99 1.60 5.99
C MET A 528 -14.39 0.27 6.42
N THR A 529 -13.42 -0.22 5.65
CA THR A 529 -12.54 -1.34 5.97
C THR A 529 -11.23 -0.80 6.52
N LEU A 530 -10.68 -1.46 7.55
CA LEU A 530 -9.44 -1.07 8.25
C LEU A 530 -8.66 -2.32 8.71
N THR A 531 -7.33 -2.28 8.63
CA THR A 531 -6.48 -3.24 9.37
C THR A 531 -6.46 -2.90 10.88
N ASN A 532 -6.21 -3.91 11.70
CA ASN A 532 -5.90 -3.83 13.14
C ASN A 532 -4.69 -4.71 13.40
N GLU A 533 -3.52 -4.10 13.36
CA GLU A 533 -2.23 -4.74 13.18
C GLU A 533 -1.19 -4.30 14.23
N PRO A 534 -1.47 -4.26 15.55
CA PRO A 534 -0.45 -3.95 16.53
C PRO A 534 0.71 -4.95 16.47
N GLY A 535 1.89 -4.48 16.86
CA GLY A 535 3.09 -5.31 16.88
C GLY A 535 4.09 -4.93 17.96
N TYR A 536 5.15 -5.72 18.05
CA TYR A 536 6.35 -5.44 18.84
C TYR A 536 7.54 -6.09 18.16
N TYR A 537 8.66 -5.36 18.06
CA TYR A 537 9.83 -5.77 17.28
C TYR A 537 11.07 -5.62 18.15
N GLU A 538 11.62 -6.74 18.59
CA GLU A 538 12.81 -6.77 19.44
C GLU A 538 14.05 -7.00 18.58
N SER A 539 14.82 -5.92 18.39
CA SER A 539 16.01 -5.92 17.53
C SER A 539 16.94 -7.10 17.81
N GLY A 540 17.28 -7.85 16.76
CA GLY A 540 18.19 -8.99 16.84
C GLY A 540 17.58 -10.28 17.39
N ASN A 541 16.33 -10.26 17.88
CA ASN A 541 15.70 -11.42 18.50
C ASN A 541 14.47 -11.90 17.73
N PHE A 542 13.41 -11.08 17.68
CA PHE A 542 12.14 -11.49 17.09
C PHE A 542 11.21 -10.32 16.76
N GLY A 543 10.15 -10.60 16.00
CA GLY A 543 9.01 -9.69 15.86
C GLY A 543 7.69 -10.40 16.04
N ILE A 544 6.70 -9.63 16.48
CA ILE A 544 5.34 -10.05 16.72
C ILE A 544 4.43 -9.04 16.05
N ARG A 545 3.50 -9.52 15.24
CA ARG A 545 2.35 -8.75 14.77
C ARG A 545 1.15 -9.67 14.64
N ILE A 546 -0.03 -9.13 14.96
CA ILE A 546 -1.30 -9.81 14.88
C ILE A 546 -2.24 -8.88 14.14
N GLU A 547 -2.71 -9.32 12.98
CA GLU A 547 -3.47 -8.46 12.10
C GLU A 547 -4.75 -9.09 11.57
N ASN A 548 -5.83 -8.35 11.70
CA ASN A 548 -7.10 -8.62 11.06
C ASN A 548 -7.55 -7.39 10.27
N VAL A 549 -8.23 -7.62 9.15
CA VAL A 549 -9.10 -6.62 8.55
C VAL A 549 -10.43 -6.63 9.30
N MET A 550 -10.94 -5.42 9.55
CA MET A 550 -12.21 -5.16 10.21
C MET A 550 -13.07 -4.23 9.36
N ILE A 551 -14.38 -4.31 9.54
CA ILE A 551 -15.37 -3.41 8.94
C ILE A 551 -15.95 -2.53 10.03
N VAL A 552 -15.92 -1.21 9.82
CA VAL A 552 -16.62 -0.26 10.69
C VAL A 552 -18.12 -0.45 10.49
N ALA A 553 -18.85 -0.73 11.57
CA ALA A 553 -20.28 -0.97 11.54
C ALA A 553 -21.01 -0.19 12.65
N PRO A 554 -22.27 0.22 12.45
CA PRO A 554 -23.09 0.76 13.53
C PRO A 554 -23.26 -0.27 14.65
N VAL A 555 -23.20 0.17 15.89
CA VAL A 555 -23.42 -0.69 17.06
C VAL A 555 -24.49 -0.11 17.98
N THR A 556 -25.25 -1.01 18.59
CA THR A 556 -26.18 -0.66 19.67
C THR A 556 -25.47 -0.75 21.01
N THR A 557 -25.67 0.26 21.85
CA THR A 557 -25.17 0.29 23.22
C THR A 557 -26.34 0.51 24.18
N GLN A 558 -26.16 0.22 25.48
CA GLN A 558 -27.21 0.32 26.50
C GLN A 558 -27.94 1.69 26.51
N PHE A 559 -27.23 2.77 26.19
CA PHE A 559 -27.74 4.14 26.26
C PHE A 559 -27.78 4.86 24.90
N ASN A 560 -27.44 4.20 23.80
CA ASN A 560 -27.40 4.83 22.48
C ASN A 560 -27.81 3.87 21.36
N ASN A 561 -28.79 4.32 20.56
CA ASN A 561 -29.25 3.65 19.35
C ASN A 561 -28.78 4.45 18.12
N GLY A 562 -27.66 4.05 17.52
CA GLY A 562 -27.28 4.43 16.15
C GLY A 562 -26.26 5.57 15.97
N LYS A 563 -25.71 6.17 17.05
CA LYS A 563 -24.60 7.15 16.91
C LYS A 563 -23.22 6.56 17.22
N PHE A 564 -23.18 5.30 17.62
CA PHE A 564 -21.96 4.58 17.91
C PHE A 564 -21.63 3.63 16.78
N ILE A 565 -20.34 3.46 16.56
CA ILE A 565 -19.75 2.50 15.65
C ILE A 565 -18.80 1.59 16.44
N GLY A 566 -18.48 0.46 15.84
CA GLY A 566 -17.50 -0.50 16.30
C GLY A 566 -16.96 -1.28 15.11
N PHE A 567 -16.33 -2.41 15.38
CA PHE A 567 -15.62 -3.19 14.37
C PHE A 567 -16.18 -4.62 14.26
N ASP A 568 -16.40 -5.06 13.02
CA ASP A 568 -16.72 -6.43 12.66
C ASP A 568 -15.46 -7.08 12.05
N ASN A 569 -14.90 -8.09 12.70
CA ASN A 569 -13.66 -8.75 12.25
C ASN A 569 -13.96 -9.71 11.10
N ILE A 570 -13.25 -9.57 9.97
CA ILE A 570 -13.49 -10.42 8.79
C ILE A 570 -12.35 -11.38 8.46
N THR A 571 -11.15 -11.14 8.98
CA THR A 571 -10.05 -12.13 8.95
C THR A 571 -10.34 -13.24 9.95
N LEU A 572 -10.31 -14.52 9.51
CA LEU A 572 -10.74 -15.68 10.30
C LEU A 572 -9.64 -16.74 10.43
N VAL A 573 -8.50 -16.34 11.01
CA VAL A 573 -7.31 -17.19 11.20
C VAL A 573 -6.98 -17.25 12.70
N PRO A 574 -6.76 -18.43 13.31
CA PRO A 574 -6.51 -18.54 14.76
C PRO A 574 -5.26 -17.76 15.23
N TYR A 575 -5.22 -17.43 16.51
CA TYR A 575 -4.01 -16.91 17.18
C TYR A 575 -3.15 -18.07 17.70
N GLU A 576 -1.86 -17.84 17.91
CA GLU A 576 -0.92 -18.88 18.37
C GLU A 576 -1.11 -19.16 19.85
N ARG A 577 -1.74 -20.29 20.18
CA ARG A 577 -2.03 -20.69 21.57
C ARG A 577 -0.78 -20.81 22.43
N LYS A 578 0.36 -21.24 21.85
CA LYS A 578 1.63 -21.42 22.59
C LYS A 578 2.17 -20.10 23.15
N LEU A 579 1.76 -18.96 22.57
CA LEU A 579 2.24 -17.63 22.92
C LEU A 579 1.27 -16.84 23.81
N ILE A 580 0.14 -17.43 24.25
CA ILE A 580 -0.87 -16.74 25.06
C ILE A 580 -0.71 -17.08 26.54
N ASN A 581 -0.43 -16.06 27.36
CA ASN A 581 -0.53 -16.14 28.81
C ASN A 581 -1.96 -15.82 29.27
N LEU A 582 -2.72 -16.87 29.63
CA LEU A 582 -4.11 -16.73 30.07
C LEU A 582 -4.27 -15.89 31.34
N GLU A 583 -3.27 -15.85 32.21
CA GLU A 583 -3.32 -15.08 33.46
C GLU A 583 -3.25 -13.56 33.22
N MET A 584 -2.74 -13.15 32.06
CA MET A 584 -2.69 -11.74 31.66
C MET A 584 -3.98 -11.26 30.99
N LEU A 585 -4.86 -12.18 30.55
CA LEU A 585 -6.10 -11.85 29.88
C LEU A 585 -7.24 -11.63 30.87
N THR A 586 -8.07 -10.65 30.57
CA THR A 586 -9.36 -10.43 31.21
C THR A 586 -10.39 -11.45 30.71
N LYS A 587 -11.48 -11.60 31.45
CA LYS A 587 -12.58 -12.48 31.05
C LYS A 587 -13.20 -12.06 29.71
N ASP A 588 -13.33 -10.77 29.46
CA ASP A 588 -13.90 -10.26 28.20
C ASP A 588 -12.97 -10.55 27.01
N GLU A 589 -11.65 -10.43 27.19
CA GLU A 589 -10.66 -10.82 26.17
C GLU A 589 -10.72 -12.33 25.87
N ILE A 590 -10.83 -13.17 26.90
CA ILE A 590 -10.97 -14.64 26.73
C ILE A 590 -12.28 -14.97 25.99
N ASN A 591 -13.39 -14.35 26.38
CA ASN A 591 -14.68 -14.55 25.72
C ASN A 591 -14.64 -14.14 24.25
N PHE A 592 -14.04 -12.98 23.94
CA PHE A 592 -13.85 -12.55 22.56
C PHE A 592 -13.07 -13.57 21.73
N ILE A 593 -11.94 -14.08 22.24
CA ILE A 593 -11.13 -15.06 21.52
C ILE A 593 -11.90 -16.37 21.33
N ASN A 594 -12.66 -16.82 22.33
CA ASN A 594 -13.48 -18.03 22.23
C ASN A 594 -14.62 -17.88 21.22
N ASP A 595 -15.29 -16.73 21.18
CA ASP A 595 -16.34 -16.43 20.19
C ASP A 595 -15.74 -16.36 18.77
N TYR A 596 -14.58 -15.72 18.63
CA TYR A 596 -13.83 -15.68 17.38
C TYR A 596 -13.41 -17.09 16.90
N TYR A 597 -12.93 -17.95 17.79
CA TYR A 597 -12.59 -19.34 17.46
C TYR A 597 -13.82 -20.18 17.09
N LYS A 598 -14.95 -19.95 17.75
CA LYS A 598 -16.23 -20.55 17.37
C LYS A 598 -16.63 -20.14 15.95
N GLU A 599 -16.54 -18.85 15.63
CA GLU A 599 -16.85 -18.35 14.28
C GLU A 599 -15.94 -18.96 13.20
N ILE A 600 -14.63 -19.11 13.48
CA ILE A 600 -13.71 -19.85 12.59
C ILE A 600 -14.18 -21.30 12.41
N GLY A 601 -14.58 -21.97 13.48
CA GLY A 601 -15.11 -23.33 13.44
C GLY A 601 -16.40 -23.45 12.62
N GLU A 602 -17.25 -22.43 12.64
CA GLU A 602 -18.52 -22.42 11.88
C GLU A 602 -18.31 -22.09 10.40
N LYS A 603 -17.43 -21.14 10.08
CA LYS A 603 -17.26 -20.62 8.71
C LYS A 603 -16.16 -21.30 7.91
N ILE A 604 -15.05 -21.65 8.55
CA ILE A 604 -13.82 -22.09 7.86
C ILE A 604 -13.65 -23.60 7.90
N LEU A 605 -13.87 -24.23 9.05
CA LEU A 605 -13.67 -25.69 9.20
C LEU A 605 -14.47 -26.51 8.17
N PRO A 606 -15.76 -26.23 7.86
CA PRO A 606 -16.49 -26.99 6.85
C PRO A 606 -15.92 -26.86 5.44
N LEU A 607 -15.22 -25.76 5.14
CA LEU A 607 -14.55 -25.55 3.84
C LEU A 607 -13.26 -26.36 3.76
N ILE A 608 -12.47 -26.40 4.84
CA ILE A 608 -11.27 -27.23 4.93
C ILE A 608 -11.63 -28.72 4.91
N GLU A 609 -12.71 -29.12 5.58
CA GLU A 609 -13.20 -30.51 5.55
C GLU A 609 -13.52 -30.97 4.12
N LYS A 610 -14.08 -30.09 3.28
CA LYS A 610 -14.33 -30.38 1.86
C LYS A 610 -13.04 -30.57 1.04
N THR A 611 -11.90 -30.06 1.48
CA THR A 611 -10.63 -30.29 0.77
C THR A 611 -10.00 -31.65 1.08
N ASN A 612 -10.57 -32.43 2.01
CA ASN A 612 -10.05 -33.72 2.48
C ASN A 612 -8.60 -33.66 2.99
N ASN A 613 -8.10 -32.47 3.39
CA ASN A 613 -6.77 -32.32 3.96
C ASN A 613 -6.83 -32.59 5.46
N GLN A 614 -6.70 -33.86 5.86
CA GLN A 614 -6.85 -34.29 7.25
C GLN A 614 -5.90 -33.57 8.22
N LYS A 615 -4.72 -33.16 7.75
CA LYS A 615 -3.75 -32.43 8.57
C LYS A 615 -4.25 -31.03 8.88
N SER A 616 -4.69 -30.28 7.88
CA SER A 616 -5.30 -28.95 8.10
C SER A 616 -6.55 -29.02 8.97
N ILE A 617 -7.39 -30.06 8.80
CA ILE A 617 -8.56 -30.29 9.64
C ILE A 617 -8.16 -30.49 11.11
N ASN A 618 -7.20 -31.37 11.38
CA ASN A 618 -6.73 -31.68 12.73
C ASN A 618 -6.04 -30.48 13.38
N TRP A 619 -5.16 -29.81 12.63
CA TRP A 619 -4.47 -28.61 13.07
C TRP A 619 -5.49 -27.54 13.48
N LEU A 620 -6.46 -27.23 12.61
CA LEU A 620 -7.45 -26.19 12.88
C LEU A 620 -8.28 -26.54 14.14
N LYS A 621 -8.80 -27.78 14.23
CA LYS A 621 -9.55 -28.26 15.40
C LYS A 621 -8.77 -28.12 16.71
N ASN A 622 -7.45 -28.27 16.67
CA ASN A 622 -6.61 -28.07 17.84
C ASN A 622 -6.45 -26.59 18.19
N GLN A 623 -6.24 -25.72 17.20
CA GLN A 623 -6.03 -24.28 17.43
C GLN A 623 -7.28 -23.57 17.97
N ILE A 624 -8.48 -23.98 17.52
CA ILE A 624 -9.75 -23.31 17.89
C ILE A 624 -10.45 -23.90 19.12
N LYS A 625 -9.77 -24.73 19.92
CA LYS A 625 -10.33 -25.16 21.21
C LYS A 625 -10.64 -23.92 22.08
N PRO A 626 -11.67 -23.92 22.93
CA PRO A 626 -11.81 -22.83 23.90
C PRO A 626 -10.53 -22.67 24.74
N LEU A 627 -10.16 -21.43 25.05
CA LEU A 627 -9.05 -21.07 25.93
C LEU A 627 -9.33 -21.42 27.40
#